data_AF-A0A6F9CY35-F1
#
_entry.id   AF-A0A6F9CY35-F1
#
_cell.length_a   1.000
_cell.length_b   1.000
_cell.length_c   1.000
_cell.angle_alpha   90.00
_cell.angle_beta   90.00
_cell.angle_gamma   90.00
#
_symmetry.space_group_name_H-M   'P 1'
#
loop_
_entity.id
_entity.type
_entity.pdbx_description
1 polymer ?
#
loop_
_entity_poly.entity_id
_entity_poly.type
_entity_poly.pdbx_seq_one_letter_code
_entity_poly.pdbx_strand_id
1 'polypeptide(L)'
;VGWSSVKEYFTFAWALTPEGYTKETNANCCVHFQASYLPCPSSVEYQFVYVDQRGEVFARSRQFTVAISKPLDELETLTEERDEDEEGGEGDRDGLLLVVPRAQLLQ
;
A
#
# COMPACT_ATOMS: atom_id res chain seq x y z
N VAL A 1 -16.71 -7.39 1.36
CA VAL A 1 -17.53 -7.21 0.13
C VAL A 1 -18.83 -8.00 0.31
N GLY A 2 -19.96 -7.58 -0.28
CA GLY A 2 -21.23 -8.29 -0.12
C GLY A 2 -22.10 -7.85 1.07
N TRP A 3 -21.86 -6.65 1.60
CA TRP A 3 -22.69 -6.03 2.64
C TRP A 3 -24.03 -5.54 2.08
N SER A 4 -25.08 -5.56 2.91
CA SER A 4 -26.43 -5.10 2.52
C SER A 4 -26.80 -3.74 3.11
N SER A 5 -26.13 -3.34 4.20
CA SER A 5 -26.30 -2.05 4.87
C SER A 5 -24.97 -1.36 5.16
N VAL A 6 -24.96 -0.02 5.13
CA VAL A 6 -23.78 0.79 5.54
C VAL A 6 -23.41 0.58 7.01
N LYS A 7 -24.29 -0.01 7.82
CA LYS A 7 -24.02 -0.36 9.22
C LYS A 7 -23.11 -1.59 9.38
N GLU A 8 -22.87 -2.33 8.30
CA GLU A 8 -22.00 -3.52 8.28
C GLU A 8 -20.53 -3.15 7.98
N TYR A 9 -20.08 -1.96 8.40
CA TYR A 9 -18.68 -1.56 8.25
C TYR A 9 -17.77 -2.32 9.23
N PHE A 10 -16.51 -2.55 8.84
CA PHE A 10 -15.51 -3.13 9.74
C PHE A 10 -14.95 -2.09 10.71
N THR A 11 -14.51 -0.96 10.16
CA THR A 11 -14.04 0.22 10.90
C THR A 11 -14.35 1.47 10.07
N PHE A 12 -14.30 2.65 10.67
CA PHE A 12 -14.54 3.92 9.99
C PHE A 12 -13.62 5.02 10.50
N ALA A 13 -13.45 6.05 9.68
CA ALA A 13 -12.82 7.30 10.04
C ALA A 13 -13.66 8.44 9.46
N TRP A 14 -13.70 9.58 10.17
CA TRP A 14 -14.35 10.77 9.66
C TRP A 14 -13.47 11.42 8.58
N ALA A 15 -14.05 11.64 7.39
CA ALA A 15 -13.42 12.45 6.37
C ALA A 15 -13.66 13.93 6.69
N LEU A 16 -12.63 14.61 7.18
CA LEU A 16 -12.72 16.03 7.52
C LEU A 16 -12.87 16.87 6.24
N THR A 17 -13.75 17.85 6.29
CA THR A 17 -13.89 18.82 5.21
C THR A 17 -12.63 19.68 5.14
N PRO A 18 -11.96 19.77 3.98
CA PRO A 18 -10.83 20.65 3.78
C PRO A 18 -11.20 22.11 4.10
N GLU A 19 -10.25 22.86 4.64
CA GLU A 19 -10.46 24.27 4.94
C GLU A 19 -10.75 25.06 3.65
N GLY A 20 -11.80 25.88 3.66
CA GLY A 20 -12.24 26.64 2.48
C GLY A 20 -12.96 25.83 1.40
N TYR A 21 -13.35 24.58 1.67
CA TYR A 21 -14.07 23.76 0.69
C TYR A 21 -15.39 24.42 0.24
N THR A 22 -15.56 24.55 -1.07
CA THR A 22 -16.83 24.87 -1.73
C THR A 22 -17.24 23.72 -2.63
N LYS A 23 -18.54 23.59 -2.92
CA LYS A 23 -19.10 22.49 -3.72
C LYS A 23 -18.52 22.38 -5.14
N GLU A 24 -17.88 23.43 -5.63
CA GLU A 24 -17.30 23.53 -6.97
C GLU A 24 -15.81 23.15 -6.99
N THR A 25 -15.20 22.97 -5.82
CA THR A 25 -13.76 22.73 -5.68
C THR A 25 -13.47 21.25 -5.53
N ASN A 26 -12.58 20.71 -6.37
CA ASN A 26 -12.03 19.38 -6.17
C ASN A 26 -10.96 19.44 -5.07
N ALA A 27 -11.05 18.53 -4.10
CA ALA A 27 -10.07 18.45 -3.02
C ALA A 27 -9.58 17.01 -2.85
N ASN A 28 -8.27 16.86 -2.70
CA ASN A 28 -7.65 15.60 -2.32
C ASN A 28 -7.66 15.49 -0.80
N CYS A 29 -8.19 14.38 -0.29
CA CYS A 29 -8.25 14.10 1.14
C CYS A 29 -7.47 12.81 1.45
N CYS A 30 -6.93 12.73 2.66
CA CYS A 30 -6.33 11.53 3.20
C CYS A 30 -6.97 11.22 4.56
N VAL A 31 -7.19 9.93 4.82
CA VAL A 31 -7.64 9.43 6.12
C VAL A 31 -6.67 8.35 6.59
N HIS A 32 -6.32 8.37 7.87
CA HIS A 32 -5.43 7.39 8.46
C HIS A 32 -6.22 6.43 9.35
N PHE A 33 -6.16 5.14 9.02
CA PHE A 33 -6.68 4.08 9.87
C PHE A 33 -5.56 3.56 10.76
N GLN A 34 -5.82 3.52 12.06
CA GLN A 34 -4.84 2.98 13.02
C GLN A 34 -4.82 1.45 12.90
N ALA A 35 -3.61 0.87 12.89
CA ALA A 35 -3.40 -0.53 12.55
C ALA A 35 -4.14 -1.52 13.46
N SER A 36 -4.39 -1.17 14.74
CA SER A 36 -5.14 -2.05 15.66
C SER A 36 -6.64 -2.12 15.36
N TYR A 37 -7.16 -1.23 14.51
CA TYR A 37 -8.52 -1.28 13.99
C TYR A 37 -8.63 -1.88 12.59
N LEU A 38 -7.51 -2.31 11.98
CA LEU A 38 -7.53 -2.98 10.69
C LEU A 38 -7.83 -4.48 10.86
N PRO A 39 -8.48 -5.11 9.87
CA PRO A 39 -8.66 -6.55 9.88
C PRO A 39 -7.34 -7.30 10.01
N CYS A 40 -7.37 -8.44 10.70
CA CYS A 40 -6.26 -9.39 10.63
C CYS A 40 -6.06 -9.85 9.18
N PRO A 41 -4.81 -10.12 8.77
CA PRO A 41 -4.54 -10.64 7.43
C PRO A 41 -5.37 -11.89 7.10
N SER A 42 -6.08 -11.88 5.97
CA SER A 42 -6.94 -12.98 5.53
C SER A 42 -7.29 -12.87 4.04
N SER A 43 -8.00 -13.87 3.51
CA SER A 43 -8.56 -13.84 2.15
C SER A 43 -9.87 -13.05 2.04
N VAL A 44 -10.36 -12.45 3.13
CA VAL A 44 -11.58 -11.65 3.11
C VAL A 44 -11.32 -10.34 2.37
N GLU A 45 -12.18 -10.04 1.40
CA GLU A 45 -12.08 -8.81 0.61
C GLU A 45 -12.82 -7.65 1.28
N TYR A 46 -12.15 -6.51 1.31
CA TYR A 46 -12.60 -5.23 1.81
C TYR A 46 -12.62 -4.20 0.67
N GLN A 47 -13.31 -3.09 0.90
CA GLN A 47 -13.31 -1.92 0.03
C GLN A 47 -13.54 -0.69 0.90
N PHE A 48 -12.96 0.45 0.52
CA PHE A 48 -13.33 1.72 1.09
C PHE A 48 -14.68 2.17 0.52
N VAL A 49 -15.51 2.74 1.38
CA VAL A 49 -16.83 3.29 1.02
C VAL A 49 -16.90 4.69 1.60
N TYR A 50 -17.13 5.69 0.75
CA TYR A 50 -17.38 7.05 1.20
C TYR A 50 -18.89 7.23 1.39
N VAL A 51 -19.27 7.50 2.64
CA VAL A 51 -20.66 7.68 3.06
C VAL A 51 -20.83 9.10 3.57
N ASP A 52 -21.88 9.78 3.12
CA ASP A 52 -22.16 11.15 3.52
C ASP A 52 -22.90 11.23 4.88
N GLN A 53 -23.15 12.46 5.34
CA GLN A 53 -23.87 12.71 6.59
C GLN A 53 -25.31 12.21 6.63
N ARG A 54 -25.91 11.90 5.46
CA ARG A 54 -27.26 11.34 5.35
C ARG A 54 -27.25 9.80 5.39
N GLY A 55 -26.06 9.20 5.37
CA GLY A 55 -25.89 7.75 5.28
C GLY A 55 -25.90 7.22 3.85
N GLU A 56 -25.79 8.10 2.85
CA GLU A 56 -25.80 7.73 1.43
C GLU A 56 -24.40 7.41 0.92
N VAL A 57 -24.30 6.39 0.08
CA VAL A 57 -23.03 5.95 -0.51
C VAL A 57 -22.72 6.80 -1.72
N PHE A 58 -21.64 7.57 -1.63
CA PHE A 58 -21.19 8.44 -2.73
C PHE A 58 -20.15 7.76 -3.62
N ALA A 59 -19.26 6.96 -3.03
CA ALA A 59 -18.19 6.29 -3.77
C ALA A 59 -17.74 4.98 -3.12
N ARG A 60 -17.13 4.11 -3.93
CA ARG A 60 -16.58 2.81 -3.54
C ARG A 60 -15.23 2.61 -4.23
N SER A 61 -14.22 2.17 -3.49
CA SER A 61 -12.92 1.82 -4.08
C SER A 61 -12.96 0.46 -4.79
N ARG A 62 -11.84 0.11 -5.44
CA ARG A 62 -11.56 -1.29 -5.80
C ARG A 62 -11.46 -2.15 -4.54
N GLN A 63 -11.71 -3.44 -4.71
CA GLN A 63 -11.63 -4.44 -3.64
C GLN A 63 -10.16 -4.77 -3.35
N PHE A 64 -9.85 -5.09 -2.09
CA PHE A 64 -8.52 -5.45 -1.63
C PHE A 64 -8.59 -6.41 -0.44
N THR A 65 -7.53 -7.18 -0.20
CA THR A 65 -7.35 -7.95 1.02
C THR A 65 -6.31 -7.29 1.91
N VAL A 66 -6.41 -7.50 3.22
CA VAL A 66 -5.29 -7.20 4.13
C VAL A 66 -4.41 -8.43 4.14
N ALA A 67 -3.16 -8.28 3.72
CA ALA A 67 -2.18 -9.35 3.67
C ALA A 67 -0.94 -8.95 4.45
N ILE A 68 -0.24 -9.94 5.01
CA ILE A 68 1.13 -9.74 5.46
C ILE A 68 1.94 -9.49 4.20
N SER A 69 2.72 -8.40 4.18
CA SER A 69 3.72 -8.17 3.14
C SER A 69 4.55 -9.44 3.00
N LYS A 70 4.77 -9.93 1.77
CA LYS A 70 5.63 -11.10 1.56
C LYS A 70 6.94 -10.89 2.36
N PRO A 71 7.35 -11.85 3.18
CA PRO A 71 8.51 -11.66 4.03
C PRO A 71 9.72 -11.33 3.16
N LEU A 72 10.58 -10.42 3.64
CA LEU A 72 11.85 -10.11 2.97
C LEU A 72 12.73 -11.37 2.82
N ASP A 73 12.40 -12.47 3.49
CA ASP A 73 13.01 -13.80 3.30
C ASP A 73 12.84 -14.33 1.87
N GLU A 74 11.92 -13.78 1.06
CA GLU A 74 11.81 -14.07 -0.38
C GLU A 74 12.78 -13.23 -1.25
N LEU A 75 13.57 -12.32 -0.67
CA LEU A 75 14.53 -11.48 -1.37
C LEU A 75 15.96 -11.99 -1.14
N GLU A 76 16.77 -12.01 -2.19
CA GLU A 76 18.20 -12.29 -2.13
C GLU A 76 19.01 -11.07 -2.55
N THR A 77 20.17 -10.89 -1.92
CA THR A 77 21.12 -9.83 -2.28
C THR A 77 22.24 -10.46 -3.11
N LEU A 78 22.41 -9.99 -4.33
CA LEU A 78 23.49 -10.38 -5.22
C LEU A 78 24.51 -9.24 -5.31
N THR A 79 25.78 -9.59 -5.44
CA THR A 79 26.84 -8.62 -5.74
C THR A 79 27.07 -8.64 -7.25
N GLU A 80 26.89 -7.50 -7.92
CA GLU A 80 27.33 -7.38 -9.32
C GLU A 80 28.84 -7.20 -9.34
N GLU A 81 29.56 -8.20 -9.86
CA GLU A 81 30.97 -8.06 -10.19
C GLU A 81 31.07 -7.14 -11.40
N ARG A 82 31.69 -5.97 -11.21
CA ARG A 82 31.95 -5.01 -12.27
C ARG A 82 33.17 -5.53 -13.04
N ASP A 83 33.03 -5.76 -14.34
CA ASP A 83 34.15 -6.18 -15.20
C ASP A 83 35.35 -5.23 -14.98
N GLU A 84 36.51 -5.81 -14.65
CA GLU A 84 37.72 -5.11 -14.18
C GLU A 84 38.46 -4.31 -15.29
N ASP A 85 37.75 -3.72 -16.25
CA ASP A 85 38.35 -3.02 -17.40
C ASP A 85 38.26 -1.48 -17.33
N GLU A 86 37.87 -0.89 -16.19
CA GLU A 86 38.00 0.57 -15.98
C GLU A 86 39.09 0.90 -14.96
N GLU A 87 40.28 1.08 -15.53
CA GLU A 87 41.49 1.64 -14.95
C GLU A 87 41.22 2.95 -14.20
N GLY A 88 41.41 2.93 -12.88
CA GLY A 88 41.74 4.13 -12.10
C GLY A 88 40.64 4.74 -11.22
N GLY A 89 40.59 4.31 -9.96
CA GLY A 89 39.95 5.05 -8.89
C GLY A 89 39.96 4.30 -7.56
N GLU A 90 40.78 4.73 -6.59
CA GLU A 90 40.60 4.37 -5.18
C GLU A 90 39.26 4.94 -4.70
N GLY A 91 38.18 4.18 -4.87
CA GLY A 91 36.85 4.58 -4.45
C GLY A 91 35.88 3.41 -4.55
N ASP A 92 35.57 2.84 -3.40
CA ASP A 92 34.53 1.84 -3.16
C ASP A 92 34.76 0.46 -3.81
N ARG A 93 35.39 -0.44 -3.04
CA ARG A 93 35.50 -1.87 -3.36
C ARG A 93 34.24 -2.65 -2.99
N ASP A 94 33.19 -1.95 -2.59
CA ASP A 94 31.92 -2.55 -2.21
C ASP A 94 31.10 -2.66 -3.50
N GLY A 95 31.21 -3.82 -4.15
CA GLY A 95 30.46 -4.12 -5.37
C GLY A 95 28.96 -3.80 -5.20
N LEU A 96 28.30 -3.40 -6.28
CA LEU A 96 26.90 -2.97 -6.22
C LEU A 96 26.03 -4.15 -5.75
N LEU A 97 25.32 -3.96 -4.64
CA LEU A 97 24.40 -4.95 -4.08
C LEU A 97 23.01 -4.80 -4.70
N LEU A 98 22.59 -5.78 -5.49
CA LEU A 98 21.27 -5.85 -6.09
C LEU A 98 20.35 -6.74 -5.25
N VAL A 99 19.19 -6.21 -4.83
CA VAL A 99 18.17 -6.98 -4.10
C VAL A 99 17.10 -7.46 -5.08
N VAL A 100 16.98 -8.77 -5.24
CA VAL A 100 16.04 -9.40 -6.19
C VAL A 100 15.13 -10.43 -5.50
N PRO A 101 13.87 -10.56 -5.93
CA PRO A 101 13.03 -11.70 -5.54
C PRO A 101 13.66 -13.04 -5.92
N ARG A 102 13.79 -13.96 -4.96
CA ARG A 102 14.28 -15.34 -5.13
C ARG A 102 13.63 -16.09 -6.28
N ALA A 103 12.34 -15.85 -6.52
CA ALA A 103 11.60 -16.47 -7.61
C ALA A 103 12.17 -16.16 -9.01
N GLN A 104 12.94 -15.08 -9.16
CA GLN A 104 13.57 -14.67 -10.42
C GLN A 104 14.96 -15.31 -10.63
N LEU A 105 15.53 -15.97 -9.61
CA LEU A 105 16.86 -16.60 -9.65
C LEU A 105 16.84 -18.08 -10.04
N LEU A 106 15.65 -18.69 -10.13
CA LEU A 106 15.47 -20.12 -10.42
C LEU A 106 15.15 -20.42 -11.89
N GLN A 107 15.46 -19.51 -12.82
CA GLN A 107 15.28 -19.69 -14.27
C GLN A 107 16.58 -20.11 -14.95
#